data_AF-A0A9P0D572-F1
#
_entry.id   AF-A0A9P0D572-F1
#
_cell.length_a   1.000
_cell.length_b   1.000
_cell.length_c   1.000
_cell.angle_alpha   90.00
_cell.angle_beta   90.00
_cell.angle_gamma   90.00
#
_symmetry.space_group_name_H-M   'P 1'
#
loop_
_entity.id
_entity.type
_entity.pdbx_description
1 polymer ?
#
loop_
_entity_poly.entity_id
_entity_poly.type
_entity_poly.pdbx_seq_one_letter_code
_entity_poly.pdbx_strand_id
1 'polypeptide(L)'
;MIKITLFYLFYFIFCFIGSSMESTVPKRFTRESISIQIDLALRVADKLKKNVYVYDNDEFFATGFEMEIVDNIRVKTKKGSYAVLSQAAQAVFANDQHYRQYADKPLCDNRTGLYVQATSKPANTG
;
A
#
# COMPACT_ATOMS: atom_id res chain seq x y z
N MET A 1 -21.07 -10.22 50.44
CA MET A 1 -21.53 -9.52 49.22
C MET A 1 -20.59 -8.40 48.71
N ILE A 2 -19.37 -8.24 49.23
CA ILE A 2 -18.45 -7.12 48.85
C ILE A 2 -17.41 -7.50 47.78
N LYS A 3 -17.20 -8.80 47.51
CA LYS A 3 -16.13 -9.29 46.61
C LYS A 3 -16.41 -9.15 45.11
N ILE A 4 -17.67 -9.03 44.69
CA ILE A 4 -18.04 -8.98 43.27
C ILE A 4 -17.80 -7.58 42.67
N THR A 5 -17.97 -6.52 43.46
CA THR A 5 -17.86 -5.14 43.00
C THR A 5 -16.42 -4.71 42.70
N LEU A 6 -15.43 -5.25 43.43
CA LEU A 6 -14.01 -4.97 43.16
C LEU A 6 -13.51 -5.61 41.86
N PHE A 7 -14.09 -6.74 41.44
CA PHE A 7 -13.67 -7.45 40.23
C PHE A 7 -14.06 -6.67 38.96
N TYR A 8 -15.26 -6.08 38.94
CA TYR A 8 -15.70 -5.23 37.84
C TYR A 8 -14.98 -3.88 37.79
N LEU A 9 -14.61 -3.31 38.95
CA LEU A 9 -13.84 -2.07 39.00
C LEU A 9 -12.43 -2.26 38.44
N PHE A 10 -11.79 -3.39 38.74
CA PHE A 10 -10.48 -3.74 38.15
C PHE A 10 -10.56 -4.01 36.65
N TYR A 11 -11.62 -4.67 36.17
CA TYR A 11 -11.84 -4.92 34.74
C TYR A 11 -12.06 -3.61 33.96
N PHE A 12 -12.80 -2.66 34.53
CA PHE A 12 -13.04 -1.35 33.90
C PHE A 12 -11.77 -0.51 33.79
N ILE A 13 -10.89 -0.55 34.80
CA ILE A 13 -9.60 0.15 34.78
C ILE A 13 -8.63 -0.51 33.79
N PHE A 14 -8.62 -1.84 33.67
CA PHE A 14 -7.78 -2.53 32.69
C PHE A 14 -8.22 -2.29 31.24
N CYS A 15 -9.53 -2.13 30.99
CA CYS A 15 -10.05 -1.76 29.67
C CYS A 15 -9.77 -0.29 29.30
N PHE A 16 -9.64 0.62 30.28
CA PHE A 16 -9.40 2.04 30.00
C PHE A 16 -7.91 2.40 29.84
N ILE A 17 -6.99 1.68 30.50
CA ILE A 17 -5.54 1.93 30.41
C ILE A 17 -4.90 1.25 29.18
N GLY A 18 -5.59 0.30 28.54
CA GLY A 18 -5.15 -0.33 27.29
C GLY A 18 -5.30 0.55 26.03
N SER A 19 -5.79 1.77 26.19
CA SER A 19 -6.00 2.72 25.09
C SER A 19 -4.93 3.82 25.18
N SER A 20 -4.16 3.98 24.10
CA SER A 20 -3.27 5.12 23.78
C SER A 20 -1.75 4.98 23.97
N MET A 21 -1.15 3.88 23.48
CA MET A 21 0.12 4.03 22.78
C MET A 21 -0.10 3.68 21.31
N GLU A 22 -0.49 4.69 20.52
CA GLU A 22 -0.49 4.62 19.07
C GLU A 22 0.94 4.22 18.63
N SER A 23 1.10 3.01 18.11
CA SER A 23 2.42 2.48 17.80
C SER A 23 2.99 3.23 16.58
N THR A 24 3.79 4.25 16.85
CA THR A 24 4.41 5.11 15.82
C THR A 24 5.34 4.33 14.90
N VAL A 25 5.96 3.26 15.41
CA VAL A 25 6.95 2.46 14.68
C VAL A 25 6.31 1.60 13.57
N PRO A 26 5.29 0.76 13.82
CA PRO A 26 4.60 0.03 12.75
C PRO A 26 4.01 0.95 11.68
N LYS A 27 3.34 2.03 12.08
CA LYS A 27 2.75 3.00 11.15
C LYS A 27 3.80 3.63 10.24
N ARG A 28 4.95 4.04 10.82
CA ARG A 28 6.07 4.59 10.06
C ARG A 28 6.66 3.54 9.12
N PHE A 29 6.94 2.33 9.60
CA PHE A 29 7.47 1.25 8.78
C PHE A 29 6.57 0.93 7.58
N THR A 30 5.25 0.89 7.80
CA THR A 30 4.27 0.70 6.72
C THR A 30 4.35 1.84 5.70
N ARG A 31 4.36 3.12 6.13
CA ARG A 31 4.50 4.26 5.21
C ARG A 31 5.77 4.18 4.37
N GLU A 32 6.92 3.94 5.01
CA GLU A 32 8.21 3.85 4.33
C GLU A 32 8.21 2.69 3.30
N SER A 33 7.65 1.54 3.68
CA SER A 33 7.56 0.37 2.78
C SER A 33 6.69 0.66 1.55
N ILE A 34 5.56 1.34 1.75
CA ILE A 34 4.66 1.74 0.65
C ILE A 34 5.32 2.83 -0.21
N SER A 35 6.01 3.80 0.38
CA SER A 35 6.75 4.82 -0.37
C SER A 35 7.79 4.19 -1.29
N ILE A 36 8.59 3.24 -0.78
CA ILE A 36 9.59 2.52 -1.59
C ILE A 36 8.92 1.77 -2.74
N GLN A 37 7.82 1.05 -2.48
CA GLN A 37 7.07 0.34 -3.54
C GLN A 37 6.60 1.29 -4.64
N ILE A 38 6.05 2.45 -4.26
CA ILE A 38 5.57 3.48 -5.18
C ILE A 38 6.73 4.09 -5.99
N ASP A 39 7.88 4.33 -5.36
CA ASP A 39 9.08 4.85 -6.05
C ASP A 39 9.60 3.87 -7.10
N LEU A 40 9.62 2.58 -6.78
CA LEU A 40 9.97 1.54 -7.74
C LEU A 40 8.96 1.50 -8.90
N ALA A 41 7.66 1.59 -8.59
CA ALA A 41 6.61 1.62 -9.62
C ALA A 41 6.73 2.86 -10.53
N LEU A 42 7.07 4.03 -9.97
CA LEU A 42 7.29 5.26 -10.75
C LEU A 42 8.48 5.12 -11.71
N ARG A 43 9.59 4.53 -11.26
CA ARG A 43 10.74 4.24 -12.14
C ARG A 43 10.34 3.33 -13.31
N VAL A 44 9.57 2.29 -13.05
CA VAL A 44 9.03 1.41 -14.09
C VAL A 44 8.10 2.18 -15.02
N ALA A 45 7.20 2.99 -14.48
CA ALA A 45 6.26 3.81 -15.25
C ALA A 45 7.00 4.77 -16.19
N ASP A 46 8.02 5.45 -15.67
CA ASP A 46 8.87 6.38 -16.43
C ASP A 46 9.68 5.68 -17.52
N LYS A 47 10.15 4.45 -17.25
CA LYS A 47 10.89 3.65 -18.23
C LYS A 47 10.01 3.17 -19.37
N LEU A 48 8.81 2.69 -19.05
CA LEU A 48 7.90 2.10 -20.04
C LEU A 48 6.96 3.11 -20.70
N LYS A 49 6.81 4.31 -20.11
CA LYS A 49 5.76 5.28 -20.44
C LYS A 49 4.37 4.66 -20.35
N LYS A 50 4.12 3.94 -19.26
CA LYS A 50 2.88 3.20 -18.98
C LYS A 50 2.43 3.42 -17.54
N ASN A 51 1.16 3.13 -17.29
CA ASN A 51 0.61 3.04 -15.93
C ASN A 51 1.15 1.78 -15.25
N VAL A 52 1.52 1.90 -13.98
CA VAL A 52 2.02 0.77 -13.18
C VAL A 52 1.22 0.67 -11.88
N TYR A 53 0.55 -0.47 -11.70
CA TYR A 53 -0.28 -0.74 -10.54
C TYR A 53 0.57 -1.04 -9.29
N VAL A 54 0.15 -0.50 -8.16
CA VAL A 54 0.79 -0.68 -6.84
C VAL A 54 -0.16 -1.36 -5.84
N TYR A 55 -1.45 -1.39 -6.13
CA TYR A 55 -2.47 -2.10 -5.37
C TYR A 55 -3.52 -2.65 -6.34
N ASP A 56 -4.09 -3.81 -6.03
CA ASP A 56 -4.92 -4.61 -6.96
C ASP A 56 -6.24 -4.90 -6.26
N ASN A 57 -7.30 -4.22 -6.68
CA ASN A 57 -8.61 -4.29 -6.01
C ASN A 57 -9.37 -5.58 -6.36
N ASP A 58 -9.18 -6.09 -7.58
CA ASP A 58 -10.02 -7.13 -8.18
C ASP A 58 -9.24 -8.45 -8.39
N GLU A 59 -8.11 -8.63 -7.70
CA GLU A 59 -7.20 -9.77 -7.89
C GLU A 59 -6.79 -9.99 -9.36
N PHE A 60 -6.75 -8.91 -10.15
CA PHE A 60 -6.45 -8.98 -11.57
C PHE A 60 -5.09 -9.64 -11.83
N PHE A 61 -4.11 -9.42 -10.95
CA PHE A 61 -2.76 -9.99 -10.98
C PHE A 61 -2.57 -11.19 -10.05
N ALA A 62 -3.65 -11.84 -9.57
CA ALA A 62 -3.54 -13.04 -8.75
C ALA A 62 -3.07 -14.27 -9.54
N THR A 63 -3.55 -14.43 -10.78
CA THR A 63 -3.20 -15.56 -11.66
C THR A 63 -3.00 -15.13 -13.11
N GLY A 64 -2.33 -15.95 -13.91
CA GLY A 64 -2.15 -15.72 -15.35
C GLY A 64 -1.41 -14.41 -15.68
N PHE A 65 -0.50 -13.99 -14.81
CA PHE A 65 0.48 -12.93 -15.07
C PHE A 65 1.82 -13.57 -15.44
N GLU A 66 2.63 -12.81 -16.15
CA GLU A 66 4.03 -13.13 -16.38
C GLU A 66 4.91 -12.25 -15.49
N MET A 67 6.15 -12.69 -15.27
CA MET A 67 7.14 -11.94 -14.52
C MET A 67 8.19 -11.39 -15.48
N GLU A 68 8.39 -10.08 -15.45
CA GLU A 68 9.40 -9.38 -16.23
C GLU A 68 10.37 -8.63 -15.30
N ILE A 69 11.58 -8.34 -15.77
CA ILE A 69 12.51 -7.43 -15.12
C ILE A 69 12.60 -6.15 -15.94
N VAL A 70 12.19 -5.03 -15.35
CA VAL A 70 12.26 -3.70 -15.96
C VAL A 70 13.11 -2.82 -15.05
N ASP A 71 14.23 -2.30 -15.57
CA ASP A 71 15.16 -1.47 -14.78
C ASP A 71 15.61 -2.14 -13.46
N ASN A 72 15.90 -3.44 -13.53
CA ASN A 72 16.23 -4.30 -12.38
C ASN A 72 15.11 -4.47 -11.34
N ILE A 73 13.87 -4.07 -11.68
CA ILE A 73 12.69 -4.21 -10.83
C ILE A 73 11.85 -5.34 -11.38
N ARG A 74 11.41 -6.24 -10.49
CA ARG A 74 10.55 -7.35 -10.83
C ARG A 74 9.10 -6.85 -10.95
N VAL A 75 8.51 -7.03 -12.13
CA VAL A 75 7.18 -6.50 -12.49
C VAL A 75 6.28 -7.66 -12.90
N LYS A 76 5.03 -7.66 -12.43
CA LYS A 76 3.98 -8.53 -12.95
C LYS A 76 3.39 -7.90 -14.20
N THR A 77 3.23 -8.68 -15.26
CA THR A 77 2.64 -8.23 -16.52
C THR A 77 1.43 -9.08 -16.89
N LYS A 78 0.34 -8.44 -17.31
CA LYS A 78 -0.88 -9.14 -17.74
C LYS A 78 -1.67 -8.27 -18.69
N LYS A 79 -1.93 -8.78 -19.91
CA LYS A 79 -2.72 -8.09 -20.96
C LYS A 79 -2.26 -6.63 -21.18
N GLY A 80 -0.95 -6.40 -21.22
CA GLY A 80 -0.37 -5.06 -21.40
C GLY A 80 -0.42 -4.13 -20.19
N SER A 81 -0.89 -4.63 -19.04
CA SER A 81 -0.84 -3.93 -17.75
C SER A 81 0.38 -4.39 -16.95
N TYR A 82 0.97 -3.47 -16.18
CA TYR A 82 2.20 -3.67 -15.42
C TYR A 82 1.94 -3.39 -13.95
N ALA A 83 2.50 -4.20 -13.05
CA ALA A 83 2.30 -4.00 -11.62
C ALA A 83 3.55 -4.31 -10.81
N VAL A 84 3.81 -3.46 -9.81
CA VAL A 84 4.79 -3.69 -8.75
C VAL A 84 3.99 -3.83 -7.47
N LEU A 85 3.63 -5.06 -7.10
CA LEU A 85 2.73 -5.35 -5.98
C LEU A 85 3.49 -5.88 -4.77
N SER A 86 3.20 -5.33 -3.59
CA SER A 86 3.58 -5.93 -2.30
C SER A 86 2.55 -6.95 -1.87
N GLN A 87 2.92 -8.24 -1.80
CA GLN A 87 2.01 -9.30 -1.31
C GLN A 87 1.53 -9.02 0.12
N ALA A 88 2.41 -8.49 0.98
CA ALA A 88 2.04 -8.13 2.34
C ALA A 88 1.01 -6.99 2.35
N ALA A 89 1.18 -5.98 1.49
CA ALA A 89 0.20 -4.89 1.39
C ALA A 89 -1.16 -5.41 0.91
N GLN A 90 -1.19 -6.32 -0.06
CA GLN A 90 -2.44 -6.94 -0.53
C GLN A 90 -3.14 -7.74 0.58
N ALA A 91 -2.38 -8.42 1.44
CA ALA A 91 -2.95 -9.23 2.52
C ALA A 91 -3.41 -8.39 3.72
N VAL A 92 -2.77 -7.25 3.98
CA VAL A 92 -3.02 -6.43 5.19
C VAL A 92 -4.09 -5.37 4.95
N PHE A 93 -4.09 -4.73 3.78
CA PHE A 93 -5.07 -3.68 3.50
C PHE A 93 -6.37 -4.28 2.97
N ALA A 94 -7.46 -3.97 3.64
CA ALA A 94 -8.80 -4.45 3.28
C ALA A 94 -9.35 -3.82 1.99
N ASN A 95 -8.88 -2.61 1.64
CA ASN A 95 -9.29 -1.88 0.44
C ASN A 95 -8.24 -0.81 0.05
N ASP A 96 -8.46 -0.20 -1.11
CA ASP A 96 -7.63 0.88 -1.64
C ASP A 96 -7.59 2.13 -0.75
N GLN A 97 -8.69 2.49 -0.11
CA GLN A 97 -8.74 3.66 0.79
C GLN A 97 -7.76 3.50 1.96
N HIS A 98 -7.68 2.31 2.55
CA HIS A 98 -6.72 2.02 3.61
C HIS A 98 -5.29 2.07 3.08
N TYR A 99 -5.02 1.53 1.89
CA TYR A 99 -3.71 1.66 1.25
C TYR A 99 -3.31 3.13 1.06
N ARG A 100 -4.22 3.97 0.56
CA ARG A 100 -4.00 5.41 0.31
C ARG A 100 -3.63 6.18 1.57
N GLN A 101 -4.11 5.78 2.75
CA GLN A 101 -3.75 6.43 4.03
C GLN A 101 -2.26 6.32 4.37
N TYR A 102 -1.55 5.34 3.79
CA TYR A 102 -0.12 5.13 3.97
C TYR A 102 0.71 5.52 2.75
N ALA A 103 0.06 5.85 1.63
CA ALA A 103 0.74 6.35 0.44
C ALA A 103 1.02 7.85 0.59
N ASP A 104 2.30 8.21 0.60
CA ASP A 104 2.71 9.61 0.72
C ASP A 104 2.72 10.35 -0.64
N LYS A 105 2.33 9.67 -1.72
CA LYS A 105 2.23 10.21 -3.08
C LYS A 105 0.83 10.05 -3.65
N PRO A 106 0.36 10.98 -4.50
CA PRO A 106 -0.93 10.84 -5.17
C PRO A 106 -0.93 9.62 -6.09
N LEU A 107 -2.00 8.82 -6.01
CA LEU A 107 -2.21 7.64 -6.83
C LEU A 107 -3.47 7.82 -7.67
N CYS A 108 -3.40 7.42 -8.93
CA CYS A 108 -4.57 7.29 -9.78
C CYS A 108 -5.29 5.96 -9.49
N ASP A 109 -6.56 5.87 -9.83
CA ASP A 109 -7.37 4.66 -9.72
C ASP A 109 -8.19 4.38 -10.96
N ASN A 110 -8.55 3.11 -11.08
CA ASN A 110 -9.58 2.60 -11.96
C ASN A 110 -10.12 1.29 -11.34
N ARG A 111 -10.94 0.56 -12.11
CA ARG A 111 -11.50 -0.72 -11.66
C ARG A 111 -10.43 -1.75 -11.22
N THR A 112 -9.29 -1.81 -11.90
CA THR A 112 -8.24 -2.80 -11.60
C THR A 112 -7.54 -2.50 -10.27
N GLY A 113 -7.36 -1.23 -9.92
CA GLY A 113 -6.77 -0.84 -8.65
C GLY A 113 -6.05 0.50 -8.72
N LEU A 114 -5.10 0.67 -7.79
CA LEU A 114 -4.31 1.89 -7.66
C LEU A 114 -3.04 1.81 -8.51
N TYR A 115 -2.71 2.90 -9.20
CA TYR A 115 -1.55 2.96 -10.06
C TYR A 115 -0.87 4.33 -10.05
N VAL A 116 0.38 4.32 -10.49
CA VAL A 116 1.16 5.52 -10.82
C VAL A 116 1.27 5.68 -12.33
N GLN A 117 1.42 6.92 -12.77
CA GLN A 117 1.67 7.27 -14.17
C GLN A 117 3.12 7.73 -14.33
N ALA A 118 3.65 7.61 -15.55
CA ALA A 118 4.93 8.20 -15.88
C ALA A 118 4.89 9.70 -15.63
N THR A 119 5.87 10.23 -14.90
CA THR A 119 6.07 11.66 -14.81
C THR A 119 6.46 12.17 -16.19
N SER A 120 5.62 13.00 -16.79
CA SER A 120 6.03 13.76 -17.97
C SER A 120 7.22 14.62 -17.53
N LYS A 121 8.41 14.35 -18.07
CA LYS A 121 9.59 15.22 -17.91
C LYS A 121 9.12 16.68 -18.12
N PRO A 122 9.38 17.63 -17.21
CA PRO A 122 9.15 19.02 -17.55
C PRO A 122 9.99 19.34 -18.78
N ALA A 123 9.34 19.83 -19.84
CA ALA A 123 10.04 20.37 -20.99
C ALA A 123 10.94 21.50 -20.46
N ASN A 124 12.24 21.24 -20.37
CA ASN A 124 13.20 22.26 -19.99
C ASN A 124 13.23 23.27 -21.15
N THR A 125 12.47 24.35 -20.98
CA THR A 125 12.54 25.55 -21.81
C THR A 125 13.39 26.53 -21.02
N GLY A 126 14.66 26.62 -21.42
CA GLY A 126 15.69 27.45 -20.79
C GLY A 126 17.04 27.11 -21.34
#